data_AF-A0A7W1A233-F1
#
_entry.id   AF-A0A7W1A233-F1
#
_cell.length_a   1.000
_cell.length_b   1.000
_cell.length_c   1.000
_cell.angle_alpha   90.00
_cell.angle_beta   90.00
_cell.angle_gamma   90.00
#
_symmetry.space_group_name_H-M   'P 1'
#
loop_
_entity.id
_entity.type
_entity.pdbx_description
1 polymer ?
#
loop_
_entity_poly.entity_id
_entity_poly.type
_entity_poly.pdbx_seq_one_letter_code
_entity_poly.pdbx_strand_id
1 'polypeptide(L)'
;MRQARIVVVSALVASGCSSILGIDDLSLRDAGGPPDVAVDAPGAFCYGTFVKACFDVEPGSPVVLSGPVDTTNDPRCVNIPQASGEPICVMRGTMITVAATTTVSGSRPLMLVATETLTVSSKLDVASAITGSHLGPGSNSALCAPTVQGTSTTAMAGAGGAPGGSFATPGGGGGAGHLTGAGATSAANPAQTATLLRGGCPGGTGGNSGFGGTGGIGGAGGGAVYL
;
A
#
# COMPACT_ATOMS: atom_id res chain seq x y z
N MET A 1 -7.35 42.19 -10.80
CA MET A 1 -7.01 42.71 -12.14
C MET A 1 -6.73 41.52 -13.03
N ARG A 2 -7.47 41.43 -14.13
CA ARG A 2 -7.57 40.28 -15.04
C ARG A 2 -6.34 40.21 -15.96
N GLN A 3 -5.81 39.02 -16.20
CA GLN A 3 -5.16 38.72 -17.48
C GLN A 3 -5.88 37.53 -18.11
N ALA A 4 -6.82 37.84 -19.00
CA ALA A 4 -7.41 36.89 -19.93
C ALA A 4 -6.41 36.65 -21.06
N ARG A 5 -5.92 35.42 -21.21
CA ARG A 5 -5.12 35.01 -22.36
C ARG A 5 -6.08 34.54 -23.46
N ILE A 6 -6.09 35.30 -24.54
CA ILE A 6 -6.80 35.03 -25.80
C ILE A 6 -6.06 33.89 -26.49
N VAL A 7 -6.73 32.74 -26.68
CA VAL A 7 -6.27 31.67 -27.56
C VAL A 7 -6.87 31.93 -28.93
N VAL A 8 -6.00 32.26 -29.89
CA VAL A 8 -6.37 32.47 -31.29
C VAL A 8 -6.65 31.12 -31.93
N VAL A 9 -7.91 30.94 -32.35
CA VAL A 9 -8.36 29.84 -33.21
C VAL A 9 -7.81 30.07 -34.62
N SER A 10 -6.84 29.27 -35.03
CA SER A 10 -6.42 29.19 -36.43
C SER A 10 -7.18 28.04 -37.10
N ALA A 11 -8.23 28.39 -37.84
CA ALA A 11 -8.92 27.50 -38.75
C ALA A 11 -8.11 27.41 -40.06
N LEU A 12 -7.36 26.32 -40.24
CA LEU A 12 -6.71 26.00 -41.50
C LEU A 12 -7.71 25.21 -42.37
N VAL A 13 -8.37 25.91 -43.28
CA VAL A 13 -9.17 25.28 -44.35
C VAL A 13 -8.20 24.84 -45.44
N ALA A 14 -7.75 23.58 -45.38
CA ALA A 14 -6.98 22.97 -46.46
C ALA A 14 -7.94 22.21 -47.38
N SER A 15 -8.32 22.87 -48.46
CA SER A 15 -8.88 22.25 -49.65
C SER A 15 -7.83 21.34 -50.32
N GLY A 16 -8.15 20.05 -50.46
CA GLY A 16 -7.73 19.17 -51.56
C GLY A 16 -6.23 19.05 -51.88
N CYS A 17 -5.56 18.07 -51.27
CA CYS A 17 -4.19 17.66 -51.64
C CYS A 17 -4.11 16.57 -52.74
N SER A 18 -5.19 16.29 -53.48
CA SER A 18 -5.26 15.11 -54.36
C SER A 18 -4.59 15.25 -55.74
N SER A 19 -3.98 16.39 -56.08
CA SER A 19 -3.52 16.64 -57.46
C SER A 19 -2.01 16.86 -57.63
N ILE A 20 -1.20 16.81 -56.56
CA ILE A 20 0.21 17.25 -56.64
C ILE A 20 1.25 16.14 -56.60
N LEU A 21 0.87 14.90 -56.25
CA LEU A 21 1.84 13.80 -56.14
C LEU A 21 1.76 12.73 -57.23
N GLY A 22 0.79 12.73 -58.15
CA GLY A 22 0.78 11.82 -59.29
C GLY A 22 1.09 10.35 -58.92
N ILE A 23 0.52 9.89 -57.81
CA ILE A 23 0.67 8.52 -57.31
C ILE A 23 -0.55 7.74 -57.79
N ASP A 24 -0.61 7.42 -59.08
CA ASP A 24 -1.63 6.55 -59.66
C ASP A 24 -1.31 5.05 -59.47
N ASP A 25 -0.27 4.72 -58.68
CA ASP A 25 0.14 3.35 -58.44
C ASP A 25 0.80 3.17 -57.05
N LEU A 26 0.05 3.50 -56.00
CA LEU A 26 0.19 2.73 -54.77
C LEU A 26 -0.81 1.59 -54.87
N SER A 27 -0.35 0.47 -55.44
CA SER A 27 -1.06 -0.80 -55.30
C SER A 27 -1.42 -0.98 -53.82
N LEU A 28 -2.71 -0.91 -53.53
CA LEU A 28 -3.29 -1.32 -52.26
C LEU A 28 -2.88 -2.78 -52.06
N ARG A 29 -1.76 -2.97 -51.37
CA ARG A 29 -1.31 -4.27 -50.86
C ARG A 29 -2.40 -4.74 -49.91
N ASP A 30 -3.20 -5.64 -50.44
CA ASP A 30 -4.01 -6.67 -49.83
C ASP A 30 -4.61 -6.36 -48.44
N ALA A 31 -5.90 -5.99 -48.48
CA ALA A 31 -6.81 -6.00 -47.35
C ALA A 31 -7.16 -7.46 -46.94
N GLY A 32 -6.15 -8.25 -46.56
CA GLY A 32 -6.31 -9.65 -46.17
C GLY A 32 -5.43 -10.11 -45.00
N GLY A 33 -4.46 -9.30 -44.56
CA GLY A 33 -3.68 -9.58 -43.34
C GLY A 33 -4.42 -9.10 -42.09
N PRO A 34 -4.38 -9.84 -40.95
CA PRO A 34 -4.81 -9.28 -39.68
C PRO A 34 -4.08 -7.94 -39.43
N PRO A 35 -4.71 -6.96 -38.77
CA PRO A 35 -4.07 -5.68 -38.52
C PRO A 35 -2.80 -5.87 -37.67
N ASP A 36 -1.62 -5.81 -38.31
CA ASP A 36 -0.32 -6.05 -37.68
C ASP A 36 0.23 -4.83 -36.91
N VAL A 37 -0.54 -3.74 -36.85
CA VAL A 37 -0.26 -2.63 -35.93
C VAL A 37 -1.28 -2.68 -34.82
N ALA A 38 -0.89 -3.31 -33.72
CA ALA A 38 -1.54 -3.05 -32.44
C ALA A 38 -1.56 -1.53 -32.29
N VAL A 39 -2.76 -0.95 -32.31
CA VAL A 39 -2.99 0.44 -31.92
C VAL A 39 -2.22 0.64 -30.64
N ASP A 40 -1.30 1.62 -30.61
CA ASP A 40 -0.54 1.99 -29.40
C ASP A 40 -1.57 2.21 -28.29
N ALA A 41 -1.78 1.16 -27.48
CA ALA A 41 -2.65 1.25 -26.34
C ALA A 41 -2.08 2.39 -25.50
N PRO A 42 -2.92 3.36 -25.07
CA PRO A 42 -2.44 4.51 -24.30
C PRO A 42 -1.48 4.01 -23.24
N GLY A 43 -0.24 4.51 -23.28
CA GLY A 43 0.84 3.97 -22.47
C GLY A 43 0.43 3.95 -21.00
N ALA A 44 0.63 2.81 -20.34
CA ALA A 44 0.25 2.65 -18.95
C ALA A 44 0.97 3.70 -18.07
N PHE A 45 0.19 4.46 -17.29
CA PHE A 45 0.72 5.44 -16.34
C PHE A 45 1.12 4.70 -15.07
N CYS A 46 2.43 4.52 -14.88
CA CYS A 46 2.97 3.75 -13.77
C CYS A 46 3.69 4.62 -12.74
N TYR A 47 3.36 4.43 -11.47
CA TYR A 47 3.90 5.19 -10.33
C TYR A 47 4.54 4.27 -9.29
N GLY A 48 5.54 4.80 -8.57
CA GLY A 48 6.26 4.10 -7.52
C GLY A 48 7.53 3.38 -7.99
N THR A 49 8.51 3.26 -7.07
CA THR A 49 9.81 2.64 -7.33
C THR A 49 9.98 1.31 -6.61
N PHE A 50 9.49 1.23 -5.37
CA PHE A 50 9.51 0.01 -4.58
C PHE A 50 8.40 -0.95 -5.03
N VAL A 51 7.16 -0.45 -5.11
CA VAL A 51 6.06 -1.12 -5.78
C VAL A 51 5.52 -0.23 -6.88
N LYS A 52 5.30 -0.82 -8.05
CA LYS A 52 4.86 -0.11 -9.26
C LYS A 52 3.36 -0.33 -9.47
N ALA A 53 2.57 0.73 -9.37
CA ALA A 53 1.14 0.73 -9.68
C ALA A 53 0.91 1.36 -11.04
N CYS A 54 0.34 0.61 -11.99
CA CYS A 54 0.07 1.05 -13.36
C CYS A 54 -1.42 1.23 -13.61
N PHE A 55 -1.79 2.26 -14.36
CA PHE A 55 -3.17 2.60 -14.68
C PHE A 55 -3.33 2.95 -16.16
N ASP A 56 -4.49 2.64 -16.73
CA ASP A 56 -4.81 2.96 -18.14
C ASP A 56 -5.13 4.45 -18.34
N VAL A 57 -5.45 5.16 -17.26
CA VAL A 57 -5.81 6.58 -17.27
C VAL A 57 -5.08 7.27 -16.13
N GLU A 58 -4.51 8.44 -16.42
CA GLU A 58 -3.87 9.28 -15.42
C GLU A 58 -4.86 9.71 -14.32
N PRO A 59 -4.44 9.76 -13.04
CA PRO A 59 -5.27 10.31 -11.97
C PRO A 59 -5.66 11.77 -12.25
N GLY A 60 -6.92 12.01 -12.61
CA GLY A 60 -7.38 13.34 -13.04
C GLY A 60 -8.14 14.17 -12.01
N SER A 61 -8.38 13.66 -10.79
CA SER A 61 -9.18 14.36 -9.78
C SER A 61 -8.51 14.35 -8.41
N PRO A 62 -8.65 15.42 -7.60
CA PRO A 62 -8.13 15.45 -6.25
C PRO A 62 -8.92 14.53 -5.31
N VAL A 63 -8.23 13.95 -4.33
CA VAL A 63 -8.80 13.06 -3.31
C VAL A 63 -8.60 13.68 -1.93
N VAL A 64 -9.68 13.76 -1.16
CA VAL A 64 -9.64 14.21 0.23
C VAL A 64 -9.96 13.04 1.16
N LEU A 65 -9.08 12.80 2.12
CA LEU A 65 -9.26 11.84 3.21
C LEU A 65 -9.71 12.60 4.46
N SER A 66 -10.98 12.45 4.81
CA SER A 66 -11.65 13.16 5.91
C SER A 66 -12.31 12.25 6.93
N GLY A 67 -12.09 10.93 6.84
CA GLY A 67 -12.73 9.93 7.68
C GLY A 67 -12.03 8.58 7.59
N PRO A 68 -12.55 7.54 8.27
CA PRO A 68 -11.92 6.22 8.28
C PRO A 68 -11.86 5.62 6.87
N VAL A 69 -10.80 4.85 6.63
CA VAL A 69 -10.56 4.11 5.38
C VAL A 69 -10.51 2.63 5.70
N ASP A 70 -11.33 1.83 5.04
CA ASP A 70 -11.23 0.37 5.04
C ASP A 70 -10.70 -0.10 3.69
N THR A 71 -9.41 -0.40 3.63
CA THR A 71 -8.70 -0.84 2.41
C THR A 71 -9.26 -2.13 1.79
N THR A 72 -10.14 -2.85 2.49
CA THR A 72 -10.81 -4.05 1.95
C THR A 72 -11.99 -3.67 1.07
N ASN A 73 -12.79 -2.70 1.53
CA ASN A 73 -14.14 -2.43 1.04
C ASN A 73 -14.34 -1.00 0.51
N ASP A 74 -13.36 -0.11 0.69
CA ASP A 74 -13.48 1.29 0.27
C ASP A 74 -13.55 1.37 -1.26
N PRO A 75 -14.61 2.00 -1.82
CA PRO A 75 -14.80 2.09 -3.27
C PRO A 75 -13.73 2.93 -3.98
N ARG A 76 -12.95 3.73 -3.23
CA ARG A 76 -11.83 4.50 -3.78
C ARG A 76 -10.58 3.63 -3.97
N CYS A 77 -10.55 2.41 -3.43
CA CYS A 77 -9.44 1.49 -3.61
C CYS A 77 -9.43 0.93 -5.03
N VAL A 78 -8.36 1.22 -5.76
CA VAL A 78 -8.01 0.46 -6.96
C VAL A 78 -7.08 -0.67 -6.54
N ASN A 79 -7.53 -1.91 -6.74
CA ASN A 79 -6.77 -3.09 -6.35
C ASN A 79 -5.64 -3.34 -7.36
N ILE A 80 -4.40 -3.20 -6.91
CA ILE A 80 -3.23 -3.53 -7.71
C ILE A 80 -2.67 -4.89 -7.23
N PRO A 81 -2.62 -5.91 -8.11
CA PRO A 81 -2.06 -7.20 -7.74
C PRO A 81 -0.55 -7.09 -7.48
N GLN A 82 -0.07 -7.88 -6.53
CA GLN A 82 1.36 -8.05 -6.28
C GLN A 82 1.79 -9.44 -6.75
N ALA A 83 3.06 -9.60 -7.11
CA ALA A 83 3.60 -10.90 -7.56
C ALA A 83 3.43 -12.01 -6.50
N SER A 84 3.43 -11.63 -5.22
CA SER A 84 3.05 -12.49 -4.10
C SER A 84 2.42 -11.65 -2.99
N GLY A 85 1.48 -12.23 -2.24
CA GLY A 85 0.77 -11.55 -1.15
C GLY A 85 -0.56 -10.90 -1.56
N GLU A 86 -1.10 -10.12 -0.65
CA GLU A 86 -2.40 -9.44 -0.83
C GLU A 86 -2.30 -8.29 -1.85
N PRO A 87 -3.35 -8.04 -2.63
CA PRO A 87 -3.41 -6.87 -3.49
C PRO A 87 -3.35 -5.57 -2.66
N ILE A 88 -2.83 -4.52 -3.27
CA ILE A 88 -2.70 -3.20 -2.64
C ILE A 88 -3.98 -2.41 -2.92
N CYS A 89 -4.53 -1.76 -1.89
CA CYS A 89 -5.50 -0.69 -2.10
C CYS A 89 -4.75 0.58 -2.49
N VAL A 90 -4.87 0.98 -3.76
CA VAL A 90 -4.28 2.24 -4.23
C VAL A 90 -5.34 3.33 -4.32
N MET A 91 -5.13 4.42 -3.60
CA MET A 91 -5.90 5.65 -3.75
C MET A 91 -5.08 6.63 -4.58
N ARG A 92 -5.65 7.08 -5.69
CA ARG A 92 -4.95 7.91 -6.68
C ARG A 92 -5.69 9.22 -6.94
N GLY A 93 -4.95 10.31 -7.10
CA GLY A 93 -5.49 11.61 -7.49
C GLY A 93 -4.42 12.56 -7.98
N THR A 94 -4.82 13.72 -8.52
CA THR A 94 -3.85 14.79 -8.82
C THR A 94 -3.21 15.32 -7.54
N MET A 95 -4.08 15.56 -6.54
CA MET A 95 -3.71 15.93 -5.18
C MET A 95 -4.34 14.95 -4.20
N ILE A 96 -3.63 14.61 -3.13
CA ILE A 96 -4.16 13.84 -2.00
C ILE A 96 -4.02 14.67 -0.72
N THR A 97 -5.13 14.93 -0.05
CA THR A 97 -5.13 15.70 1.21
C THR A 97 -5.72 14.90 2.36
N VAL A 98 -4.93 14.66 3.41
CA VAL A 98 -5.42 14.15 4.71
C VAL A 98 -5.88 15.35 5.54
N ALA A 99 -7.17 15.68 5.43
CA ALA A 99 -7.73 16.90 6.01
C ALA A 99 -8.17 16.74 7.47
N ALA A 100 -8.45 15.51 7.89
CA ALA A 100 -8.85 15.17 9.26
C ALA A 100 -8.13 13.90 9.73
N THR A 101 -8.21 13.62 11.03
CA THR A 101 -7.69 12.37 11.60
C THR A 101 -8.31 11.17 10.90
N THR A 102 -7.52 10.53 10.05
CA THR A 102 -7.93 9.43 9.18
C THR A 102 -7.32 8.16 9.73
N THR A 103 -8.17 7.25 10.22
CA THR A 103 -7.75 5.92 10.67
C THR A 103 -7.92 4.95 9.51
N VAL A 104 -6.85 4.24 9.17
CA VAL A 104 -6.83 3.29 8.07
C VAL A 104 -6.81 1.87 8.63
N SER A 105 -7.66 1.02 8.08
CA SER A 105 -7.75 -0.39 8.44
C SER A 105 -7.97 -1.26 7.21
N GLY A 106 -8.07 -2.56 7.41
CA GLY A 106 -8.43 -3.53 6.38
C GLY A 106 -7.29 -4.47 6.00
N SER A 107 -7.63 -5.46 5.19
CA SER A 107 -6.75 -6.58 4.83
C SER A 107 -5.67 -6.21 3.82
N ARG A 108 -5.79 -5.06 3.15
CA ARG A 108 -4.87 -4.65 2.07
C ARG A 108 -3.93 -3.53 2.53
N PRO A 109 -2.65 -3.56 2.16
CA PRO A 109 -1.77 -2.41 2.34
C PRO A 109 -2.31 -1.19 1.59
N LEU A 110 -2.05 0.01 2.12
CA LEU A 110 -2.46 1.27 1.49
C LEU A 110 -1.32 1.85 0.65
N MET A 111 -1.61 2.30 -0.57
CA MET A 111 -0.71 3.15 -1.35
C MET A 111 -1.43 4.42 -1.76
N LEU A 112 -0.83 5.57 -1.51
CA LEU A 112 -1.34 6.87 -1.93
C LEU A 112 -0.51 7.35 -3.13
N VAL A 113 -1.16 7.65 -4.24
CA VAL A 113 -0.50 8.15 -5.46
C VAL A 113 -1.05 9.52 -5.80
N ALA A 114 -0.24 10.54 -5.55
CA ALA A 114 -0.50 11.90 -5.99
C ALA A 114 0.43 12.27 -7.15
N THR A 115 -0.11 12.77 -8.26
CA THR A 115 0.73 13.19 -9.40
C THR A 115 1.35 14.57 -9.20
N GLU A 116 0.73 15.43 -8.39
CA GLU A 116 1.22 16.77 -8.08
C GLU A 116 1.63 16.91 -6.62
N THR A 117 0.69 16.76 -5.68
CA THR A 117 0.95 17.02 -4.25
C THR A 117 0.23 16.04 -3.32
N LEU A 118 0.96 15.57 -2.31
CA LEU A 118 0.40 14.83 -1.19
C LEU A 118 0.58 15.66 0.08
N THR A 119 -0.53 16.07 0.70
CA THR A 119 -0.55 16.90 1.89
C THR A 119 -1.16 16.14 3.05
N VAL A 120 -0.43 16.02 4.16
CA VAL A 120 -0.91 15.44 5.41
C VAL A 120 -1.11 16.57 6.42
N SER A 121 -2.27 17.23 6.36
CA SER A 121 -2.61 18.35 7.26
C SER A 121 -3.03 17.91 8.66
N SER A 122 -3.44 16.65 8.79
CA SER A 122 -3.86 16.03 10.03
C SER A 122 -3.24 14.63 10.17
N LYS A 123 -3.68 13.83 11.14
CA LYS A 123 -3.10 12.52 11.42
C LYS A 123 -3.59 11.46 10.42
N LEU A 124 -2.67 10.76 9.77
CA LEU A 124 -2.94 9.50 9.07
C LEU A 124 -2.50 8.34 9.97
N ASP A 125 -3.45 7.64 10.58
CA ASP A 125 -3.20 6.52 11.48
C ASP A 125 -3.25 5.19 10.72
N VAL A 126 -2.12 4.50 10.69
CA VAL A 126 -1.96 3.17 10.06
C VAL A 126 -1.42 2.16 11.08
N ALA A 127 -1.35 2.54 12.36
CA ALA A 127 -0.83 1.69 13.40
C ALA A 127 -1.81 0.55 13.71
N SER A 128 -1.29 -0.56 14.20
CA SER A 128 -2.12 -1.58 14.83
C SER A 128 -2.01 -1.42 16.35
N ALA A 129 -3.13 -1.52 17.05
CA ALA A 129 -3.20 -1.40 18.49
C ALA A 129 -4.04 -2.54 19.09
N ILE A 130 -3.51 -3.14 20.15
CA ILE A 130 -4.24 -4.13 20.95
C ILE A 130 -5.45 -3.45 21.61
N THR A 131 -5.24 -2.25 22.15
CA THR A 131 -6.30 -1.45 22.76
C THR A 131 -7.25 -0.94 21.68
N GLY A 132 -8.53 -1.33 21.76
CA GLY A 132 -9.54 -0.99 20.76
C GLY A 132 -9.58 -1.92 19.54
N SER A 133 -8.80 -3.02 19.56
CA SER A 133 -8.78 -4.04 18.51
C SER A 133 -8.60 -3.47 17.09
N HIS A 134 -7.76 -2.44 16.97
CA HIS A 134 -7.52 -1.76 15.70
C HIS A 134 -6.37 -2.43 14.96
N LEU A 135 -6.65 -2.91 13.75
CA LEU A 135 -5.68 -3.48 12.84
C LEU A 135 -5.42 -2.50 11.70
N GLY A 136 -4.17 -2.09 11.55
CA GLY A 136 -3.73 -1.25 10.45
C GLY A 136 -3.82 -1.98 9.11
N PRO A 137 -3.73 -1.23 7.99
CA PRO A 137 -3.89 -1.77 6.63
C PRO A 137 -2.86 -2.85 6.32
N GLY A 138 -3.32 -4.04 5.92
CA GLY A 138 -2.45 -5.16 5.54
C GLY A 138 -1.63 -5.73 6.69
N SER A 139 -1.99 -5.43 7.94
CA SER A 139 -1.38 -5.98 9.15
C SER A 139 -1.48 -7.51 9.20
N ASN A 140 -0.63 -8.13 10.03
CA ASN A 140 -0.61 -9.59 10.24
C ASN A 140 -0.42 -10.39 8.93
N SER A 141 0.42 -9.88 8.04
CA SER A 141 0.60 -10.47 6.72
C SER A 141 1.00 -11.96 6.79
N ALA A 142 0.38 -12.78 5.95
CA ALA A 142 0.67 -14.22 5.86
C ALA A 142 2.09 -14.54 5.36
N LEU A 143 2.79 -13.56 4.79
CA LEU A 143 4.18 -13.69 4.33
C LEU A 143 5.22 -13.55 5.46
N CYS A 144 4.75 -13.42 6.69
CA CYS A 144 5.59 -13.45 7.86
C CYS A 144 6.25 -14.80 8.07
N ALA A 145 7.50 -14.76 8.54
CA ALA A 145 8.06 -15.93 9.18
C ALA A 145 7.23 -16.27 10.42
N PRO A 146 7.17 -17.54 10.84
CA PRO A 146 6.52 -17.94 12.08
C PRO A 146 7.00 -17.08 13.25
N THR A 147 6.06 -16.66 14.09
CA THR A 147 6.38 -15.83 15.25
C THR A 147 7.14 -16.66 16.28
N VAL A 148 8.21 -16.08 16.83
CA VAL A 148 8.91 -16.69 17.97
C VAL A 148 8.04 -16.46 19.20
N GLN A 149 7.60 -17.55 19.84
CA GLN A 149 6.92 -17.45 21.14
C GLN A 149 7.94 -17.09 22.23
N GLY A 150 7.51 -16.29 23.20
CA GLY A 150 8.31 -15.99 24.37
C GLY A 150 8.43 -17.21 25.27
N THR A 151 9.52 -17.27 26.04
CA THR A 151 9.71 -18.25 27.11
C THR A 151 9.61 -17.54 28.46
N SER A 152 8.96 -18.16 29.45
CA SER A 152 9.08 -17.66 30.83
C SER A 152 10.41 -18.08 31.42
N THR A 153 11.13 -17.12 31.99
CA THR A 153 12.38 -17.34 32.72
C THR A 153 12.14 -17.67 34.19
N THR A 154 10.87 -17.67 34.65
CA THR A 154 10.52 -17.96 36.05
C THR A 154 9.41 -19.00 36.15
N ALA A 155 9.44 -19.81 37.20
CA ALA A 155 8.41 -20.81 37.41
C ALA A 155 7.04 -20.20 37.81
N MET A 156 7.05 -19.01 38.42
CA MET A 156 5.87 -18.43 39.09
C MET A 156 5.09 -17.41 38.25
N ALA A 157 5.68 -16.83 37.20
CA ALA A 157 5.04 -15.79 36.39
C ALA A 157 5.09 -16.10 34.90
N GLY A 158 4.00 -15.81 34.18
CA GLY A 158 4.00 -15.79 32.72
C GLY A 158 4.82 -14.63 32.17
N ALA A 159 5.37 -14.79 30.97
CA ALA A 159 6.15 -13.75 30.31
C ALA A 159 5.27 -12.79 29.50
N GLY A 160 5.77 -11.60 29.17
CA GLY A 160 5.07 -10.68 28.27
C GLY A 160 5.03 -11.17 26.83
N GLY A 161 4.23 -10.51 25.98
CA GLY A 161 4.10 -10.86 24.56
C GLY A 161 5.46 -10.81 23.83
N ALA A 162 5.63 -11.70 22.86
CA ALA A 162 6.86 -11.86 22.10
C ALA A 162 6.99 -10.80 20.98
N PRO A 163 8.18 -10.66 20.36
CA PRO A 163 8.47 -9.60 19.39
C PRO A 163 7.60 -9.69 18.14
N GLY A 164 7.28 -8.53 17.57
CA GLY A 164 6.50 -8.37 16.33
C GLY A 164 6.97 -7.17 15.50
N GLY A 165 6.38 -6.98 14.32
CA GLY A 165 6.56 -5.77 13.51
C GLY A 165 7.67 -5.80 12.45
N SER A 166 8.24 -6.96 12.12
CA SER A 166 9.23 -7.07 11.03
C SER A 166 8.58 -6.87 9.65
N PHE A 167 9.01 -5.84 8.93
CA PHE A 167 8.76 -5.66 7.49
C PHE A 167 10.09 -5.61 6.72
N ALA A 168 10.88 -4.55 6.95
CA ALA A 168 12.21 -4.35 6.37
C ALA A 168 13.33 -4.28 7.42
N THR A 169 12.97 -3.92 8.66
CA THR A 169 13.87 -3.84 9.81
C THR A 169 13.51 -4.90 10.84
N PRO A 170 14.41 -5.20 11.79
CA PRO A 170 14.04 -6.00 12.94
C PRO A 170 12.86 -5.35 13.68
N GLY A 171 11.98 -6.20 14.22
CA GLY A 171 10.86 -5.75 15.05
C GLY A 171 11.30 -5.25 16.43
N GLY A 172 10.34 -4.81 17.24
CA GLY A 172 10.58 -4.56 18.67
C GLY A 172 10.73 -5.88 19.45
N GLY A 173 11.49 -5.87 20.54
CA GLY A 173 11.57 -7.01 21.47
C GLY A 173 10.23 -7.31 22.16
N GLY A 174 10.13 -8.50 22.75
CA GLY A 174 8.98 -8.85 23.60
C GLY A 174 8.89 -8.00 24.87
N GLY A 175 7.68 -7.87 25.42
CA GLY A 175 7.41 -7.14 26.65
C GLY A 175 7.77 -7.92 27.92
N ALA A 176 7.93 -7.21 29.04
CA ALA A 176 8.08 -7.83 30.36
C ALA A 176 6.74 -8.42 30.86
N GLY A 177 6.81 -9.53 31.61
CA GLY A 177 5.65 -10.09 32.31
C GLY A 177 5.26 -9.28 33.56
N HIS A 178 4.00 -9.42 33.99
CA HIS A 178 3.37 -8.57 35.02
C HIS A 178 3.95 -8.72 36.45
N LEU A 179 4.42 -9.90 36.85
CA LEU A 179 4.58 -10.20 38.29
C LEU A 179 5.99 -10.12 38.89
N THR A 180 7.06 -10.00 38.11
CA THR A 180 8.43 -9.91 38.67
C THR A 180 9.45 -9.24 37.73
N GLY A 181 9.01 -8.63 36.62
CA GLY A 181 9.94 -8.25 35.56
C GLY A 181 10.62 -9.45 34.89
N ALA A 182 10.06 -10.67 35.06
CA ALA A 182 10.42 -11.83 34.27
C ALA A 182 10.18 -11.52 32.79
N GLY A 183 11.23 -11.04 32.11
CA GLY A 183 11.20 -10.71 30.71
C GLY A 183 11.09 -11.98 29.88
N ALA A 184 10.16 -12.01 28.93
CA ALA A 184 10.41 -12.77 27.72
C ALA A 184 11.37 -11.91 26.89
N THR A 185 12.68 -12.12 27.05
CA THR A 185 13.64 -11.57 26.09
C THR A 185 13.68 -12.49 24.87
N SER A 186 12.55 -12.60 24.17
CA SER A 186 12.56 -13.19 22.83
C SER A 186 13.20 -12.16 21.90
N ALA A 187 14.30 -12.58 21.25
CA ALA A 187 15.03 -11.75 20.31
C ALA A 187 14.09 -11.24 19.22
N ALA A 188 14.21 -9.97 18.86
CA ALA A 188 13.43 -9.36 17.80
C ALA A 188 13.34 -10.26 16.57
N ASN A 189 12.17 -10.34 15.93
CA ASN A 189 12.05 -11.05 14.67
C ASN A 189 13.09 -10.48 13.69
N PRO A 190 13.81 -11.35 12.96
CA PRO A 190 14.84 -10.92 12.04
C PRO A 190 14.24 -9.95 11.00
N ALA A 191 15.07 -9.03 10.52
CA ALA A 191 14.71 -8.23 9.36
C ALA A 191 14.35 -9.17 8.21
N GLN A 192 13.19 -8.94 7.60
CA GLN A 192 12.81 -9.62 6.38
C GLN A 192 13.16 -8.68 5.22
N THR A 193 13.66 -9.20 4.11
CA THR A 193 13.85 -8.37 2.92
C THR A 193 12.47 -8.00 2.38
N ALA A 194 12.18 -6.70 2.34
CA ALA A 194 10.95 -6.20 1.73
C ALA A 194 11.09 -6.28 0.20
N THR A 195 10.32 -7.14 -0.44
CA THR A 195 10.25 -7.28 -1.92
C THR A 195 8.90 -6.84 -2.49
N LEU A 196 7.94 -6.56 -1.61
CA LEU A 196 6.56 -6.22 -1.90
C LEU A 196 6.00 -5.37 -0.74
N LEU A 197 4.91 -4.65 -0.96
CA LEU A 197 4.26 -3.85 0.07
C LEU A 197 3.37 -4.77 0.93
N ARG A 198 3.66 -4.88 2.23
CA ARG A 198 2.83 -5.63 3.20
C ARG A 198 2.95 -5.02 4.59
N GLY A 199 1.92 -5.17 5.41
CA GLY A 199 2.01 -4.81 6.83
C GLY A 199 2.96 -5.72 7.59
N GLY A 200 3.31 -5.32 8.81
CA GLY A 200 4.27 -6.01 9.66
C GLY A 200 3.76 -7.35 10.20
N CYS A 201 4.68 -8.10 10.82
CA CYS A 201 4.37 -9.40 11.39
C CYS A 201 3.70 -9.33 12.76
N PRO A 202 2.76 -10.27 13.05
CA PRO A 202 2.22 -10.38 14.38
C PRO A 202 3.35 -10.73 15.37
N GLY A 203 3.15 -10.39 16.63
CA GLY A 203 3.98 -10.85 17.73
C GLY A 203 3.58 -12.25 18.17
N GLY A 204 4.54 -12.99 18.71
CA GLY A 204 4.26 -14.27 19.37
C GLY A 204 3.61 -14.08 20.75
N THR A 205 2.98 -15.12 21.28
CA THR A 205 2.52 -15.12 22.69
C THR A 205 3.71 -15.19 23.64
N GLY A 206 3.55 -14.67 24.84
CA GLY A 206 4.48 -14.89 25.95
C GLY A 206 4.48 -16.33 26.43
N GLY A 207 5.54 -16.73 27.13
CA GLY A 207 5.66 -18.07 27.68
C GLY A 207 4.81 -18.26 28.94
N ASN A 208 4.13 -19.40 29.04
CA ASN A 208 3.46 -19.83 30.26
C ASN A 208 4.46 -20.27 31.32
N SER A 209 4.05 -20.23 32.59
CA SER A 209 4.83 -20.74 33.72
C SER A 209 4.32 -22.11 34.18
N GLY A 210 5.19 -22.88 34.84
CA GLY A 210 4.85 -24.23 35.32
C GLY A 210 3.81 -24.28 36.45
N PHE A 211 3.52 -23.14 37.09
CA PHE A 211 2.58 -23.02 38.20
C PHE A 211 1.31 -22.23 37.85
N GLY A 212 0.90 -22.25 36.57
CA GLY A 212 -0.39 -21.69 36.13
C GLY A 212 -0.35 -20.20 35.74
N GLY A 213 0.83 -19.59 35.60
CA GLY A 213 0.96 -18.26 35.03
C GLY A 213 0.79 -18.28 33.51
N THR A 214 -0.18 -17.53 32.99
CA THR A 214 -0.43 -17.41 31.55
C THR A 214 0.45 -16.33 30.93
N GLY A 215 1.08 -16.62 29.79
CA GLY A 215 1.83 -15.64 29.02
C GLY A 215 0.94 -14.56 28.40
N GLY A 216 1.50 -13.38 28.14
CA GLY A 216 0.80 -12.30 27.47
C GLY A 216 0.43 -12.64 26.02
N ILE A 217 -0.64 -12.04 25.51
CA ILE A 217 -0.97 -12.13 24.08
C ILE A 217 0.10 -11.44 23.23
N GLY A 218 0.32 -11.96 22.02
CA GLY A 218 1.17 -11.30 21.03
C GLY A 218 0.49 -10.04 20.48
N GLY A 219 1.29 -9.02 20.15
CA GLY A 219 0.79 -7.83 19.49
C GLY A 219 0.42 -8.07 18.03
N ALA A 220 -0.48 -7.25 17.48
CA ALA A 220 -0.70 -7.24 16.04
C ALA A 220 0.51 -6.62 15.32
N GLY A 221 0.79 -7.09 14.10
CA GLY A 221 1.76 -6.45 13.23
C GLY A 221 1.27 -5.07 12.79
N GLY A 222 2.18 -4.10 12.62
CA GLY A 222 1.80 -2.76 12.15
C GLY A 222 1.18 -2.77 10.75
N GLY A 223 0.37 -1.78 10.43
CA GLY A 223 -0.11 -1.58 9.06
C GLY A 223 0.98 -1.06 8.13
N ALA A 224 0.73 -1.14 6.82
CA ALA A 224 1.62 -0.63 5.78
C ALA A 224 0.97 0.48 4.96
N VAL A 225 1.76 1.52 4.74
CA VAL A 225 1.44 2.63 3.84
C VAL A 225 2.65 2.94 2.96
N TYR A 226 2.40 3.20 1.68
CA TYR A 226 3.38 3.73 0.73
C TYR A 226 2.86 5.04 0.14
N LEU A 227 3.71 6.06 0.12
CA LEU A 227 3.39 7.43 -0.31
C LEU A 227 4.34 7.84 -1.44
#